data_AF-A0A8T1H0H3-F1
#
_entry.id   AF-A0A8T1H0H3-F1
#
_cell.length_a   1.000
_cell.length_b   1.000
_cell.length_c   1.000
_cell.angle_alpha   90.00
_cell.angle_beta   90.00
_cell.angle_gamma   90.00
#
_symmetry.space_group_name_H-M   'P 1'
#
loop_
_entity.id
_entity.type
_entity.pdbx_description
1 polymer ?
#
loop_
_entity_poly.entity_id
_entity_poly.type
_entity_poly.pdbx_seq_one_letter_code
_entity_poly.pdbx_strand_id
1 'polypeptide(L)'
;MEVVMADGRRLMCDQEVLLNLELMTIAGPVSIRSVPCLLLSGGGDEVLLGRDVLKGLGIDLEEQLAQLAGPLSLDSNRNKFSAGDGIPDPQDAQEPITTLSQLLDRAVANGLPTEYVDAVRDLLELFPDVWRAAVGPDPPAKVEPLRVTLKPDAVPYRSPPRKYASLQAQFIREYVKSLVDNGLVEQNNSSRWAWAVVPVHKPGTYDA
;
A
#
# COMPACT_ATOMS: atom_id res chain seq x y z
N MET A 1 -16.63 5.18 41.74
CA MET A 1 -16.87 5.61 40.36
C MET A 1 -17.77 4.60 39.66
N GLU A 2 -18.81 5.05 38.95
CA GLU A 2 -19.67 4.17 38.14
C GLU A 2 -19.01 3.99 36.76
N VAL A 3 -18.83 2.75 36.33
CA VAL A 3 -18.18 2.38 35.06
C VAL A 3 -19.17 1.57 34.22
N VAL A 4 -19.28 1.90 32.94
CA VAL A 4 -20.10 1.14 31.99
C VAL A 4 -19.19 0.24 31.16
N MET A 5 -19.44 -1.06 31.24
CA MET A 5 -18.72 -2.10 30.51
C MET A 5 -19.21 -2.18 29.06
N ALA A 6 -18.42 -2.80 28.18
CA ALA A 6 -18.76 -2.95 26.76
C ALA A 6 -20.08 -3.73 26.50
N ASP A 7 -20.49 -4.59 27.44
CA ASP A 7 -21.76 -5.32 27.40
C ASP A 7 -22.96 -4.53 27.98
N GLY A 8 -22.74 -3.26 28.33
CA GLY A 8 -23.74 -2.36 28.90
C GLY A 8 -23.96 -2.53 30.41
N ARG A 9 -23.24 -3.45 31.08
CA ARG A 9 -23.32 -3.60 32.54
C ARG A 9 -22.68 -2.40 33.23
N ARG A 10 -23.27 -2.00 34.35
CA ARG A 10 -22.74 -0.92 35.20
C ARG A 10 -22.11 -1.51 36.43
N LEU A 11 -20.84 -1.16 36.66
CA LEU A 11 -20.06 -1.63 37.79
C LEU A 11 -19.60 -0.46 38.64
N MET A 12 -19.53 -0.67 39.95
CA MET A 12 -18.99 0.29 40.89
C MET A 12 -17.53 -0.05 41.15
N CYS A 13 -16.66 0.90 40.87
CA CYS A 13 -15.23 0.83 41.13
C CYS A 13 -14.87 1.75 42.30
N ASP A 14 -14.05 1.28 43.22
CA ASP A 14 -13.62 2.01 44.41
C ASP A 14 -12.13 2.43 44.36
N GLN A 15 -11.34 1.87 43.44
CA GLN A 15 -9.91 2.14 43.33
C GLN A 15 -9.45 2.37 41.88
N GLU A 16 -8.58 3.36 41.70
CA GLU A 16 -7.94 3.71 40.43
C GLU A 16 -6.43 3.78 40.62
N VAL A 17 -5.67 3.20 39.70
CA VAL A 17 -4.21 3.17 39.72
C VAL A 17 -3.66 3.54 38.35
N LEU A 18 -2.60 4.35 38.31
CA LEU A 18 -1.89 4.66 37.08
C LEU A 18 -0.85 3.59 36.79
N LEU A 19 -0.98 2.90 35.65
CA LEU A 19 -0.05 1.85 35.22
C LEU A 19 0.62 2.23 33.90
N ASN A 20 1.86 1.77 33.72
CA ASN A 20 2.49 1.73 32.40
C ASN A 20 2.17 0.37 31.79
N LEU A 21 1.46 0.36 30.67
CA LEU A 21 1.05 -0.85 29.98
C LEU A 21 1.99 -1.10 28.80
N GLU A 22 2.43 -2.35 28.64
CA GLU A 22 3.15 -2.80 27.45
C GLU A 22 2.32 -3.88 26.77
N LEU A 23 1.82 -3.58 25.57
CA LEU A 23 1.01 -4.47 24.77
C LEU A 23 1.91 -5.15 23.74
N MET A 24 1.98 -6.47 23.77
CA MET A 24 2.73 -7.23 22.76
C MET A 24 1.86 -7.40 21.51
N THR A 25 2.27 -6.79 20.40
CA THR A 25 1.59 -6.93 19.11
C THR A 25 2.50 -7.65 18.10
N ILE A 26 1.90 -8.13 17.00
CA ILE A 26 2.65 -8.74 15.89
C ILE A 26 3.67 -7.78 15.26
N ALA A 27 3.44 -6.47 15.34
CA ALA A 27 4.32 -5.44 14.82
C ALA A 27 5.39 -5.00 15.83
N GLY A 28 5.36 -5.54 17.05
CA GLY A 28 6.25 -5.19 18.16
C GLY A 28 5.52 -4.72 19.42
N PRO A 29 6.27 -4.44 20.50
CA PRO A 29 5.70 -3.95 21.75
C PRO A 29 5.21 -2.50 21.63
N VAL A 30 4.03 -2.22 22.18
CA VAL A 30 3.45 -0.88 22.28
C VAL A 30 3.38 -0.49 23.75
N SER A 31 4.17 0.51 24.15
CA SER A 31 4.16 1.02 25.52
C SER A 31 3.26 2.25 25.66
N ILE A 32 2.32 2.19 26.60
CA ILE A 32 1.44 3.30 26.97
C ILE A 32 1.74 3.65 28.42
N ARG A 33 2.04 4.92 28.67
CA ARG A 33 2.43 5.37 30.01
C ARG A 33 1.27 6.02 30.74
N SER A 34 1.25 5.85 32.06
CA SER A 34 0.32 6.51 32.97
C SER A 34 -1.15 6.31 32.60
N VAL A 35 -1.52 5.06 32.25
CA VAL A 35 -2.89 4.67 31.95
C VAL A 35 -3.69 4.53 33.24
N PRO A 36 -4.80 5.25 33.42
CA PRO A 36 -5.70 5.07 34.55
C PRO A 36 -6.41 3.72 34.44
N CYS A 37 -6.14 2.84 35.40
CA CYS A 37 -6.68 1.49 35.46
C CYS A 37 -7.62 1.38 36.66
N LEU A 38 -8.85 0.95 36.39
CA LEU A 38 -9.89 0.80 37.40
C LEU A 38 -9.89 -0.62 37.94
N LEU A 39 -9.73 -0.76 39.26
CA LEU A 39 -9.75 -2.06 39.90
C LEU A 39 -11.21 -2.44 40.20
N LEU A 40 -11.63 -3.56 39.60
CA LEU A 40 -12.96 -4.11 39.80
C LEU A 40 -12.86 -5.34 40.69
N SER A 41 -13.66 -5.37 41.75
CA SER A 41 -13.75 -6.54 42.62
C SER A 41 -14.53 -7.66 41.93
N GLY A 42 -13.83 -8.65 41.38
CA GLY A 42 -14.40 -9.79 40.67
C GLY A 42 -13.35 -10.87 40.36
N GLY A 43 -13.77 -12.10 40.03
CA GLY A 43 -12.88 -13.24 39.77
C GLY A 43 -12.40 -13.37 38.32
N GLY A 44 -12.24 -12.27 37.60
CA GLY A 44 -11.75 -12.28 36.22
C GLY A 44 -10.22 -12.14 36.19
N ASP A 45 -9.54 -12.98 35.42
CA ASP A 45 -8.09 -12.91 35.16
C ASP A 45 -7.76 -12.06 33.90
N GLU A 46 -8.75 -11.36 33.35
CA GLU A 46 -8.62 -10.62 32.09
C GLU A 46 -8.47 -9.12 32.34
N VAL A 47 -7.54 -8.49 31.62
CA VAL A 47 -7.38 -7.03 31.60
C VAL A 47 -8.21 -6.45 30.45
N LEU A 48 -9.13 -5.55 30.78
CA LEU A 48 -9.97 -4.88 29.79
C LEU A 48 -9.41 -3.50 29.48
N LEU A 49 -9.12 -3.25 28.20
CA LEU A 49 -8.69 -1.94 27.73
C LEU A 49 -9.91 -1.07 27.40
N GLY A 50 -9.94 0.12 28.01
CA GLY A 50 -10.98 1.11 27.76
C GLY A 50 -10.98 1.59 26.31
N ARG A 51 -12.15 2.02 25.84
CA ARG A 51 -12.34 2.55 24.48
C ARG A 51 -11.49 3.80 24.24
N ASP A 52 -11.35 4.64 25.24
CA ASP A 52 -10.51 5.83 25.25
C ASP A 52 -9.03 5.48 25.02
N VAL A 53 -8.52 4.44 25.68
CA VAL A 53 -7.16 3.93 25.49
C VAL A 53 -7.00 3.36 24.06
N LEU A 54 -7.95 2.57 23.60
CA LEU A 54 -7.94 2.01 22.23
C LEU A 54 -7.99 3.12 21.15
N LYS A 55 -8.83 4.15 21.33
CA LYS A 55 -8.84 5.32 20.44
C LYS A 55 -7.52 6.08 20.46
N GLY A 56 -6.88 6.21 21.62
CA GLY A 56 -5.55 6.80 21.76
C GLY A 56 -4.46 6.04 20.99
N LEU A 57 -4.64 4.73 20.80
CA LEU A 57 -3.79 3.88 19.95
C LEU A 57 -4.18 3.91 18.46
N GLY A 58 -5.19 4.71 18.08
CA GLY A 58 -5.71 4.79 16.71
C GLY A 58 -6.73 3.70 16.35
N ILE A 59 -7.23 2.95 17.34
CA ILE A 59 -8.23 1.89 17.13
C ILE A 59 -9.61 2.43 17.54
N ASP A 60 -10.35 2.99 16.58
CA ASP A 60 -11.74 3.42 16.78
C ASP A 60 -12.73 2.37 16.24
N LEU A 61 -13.08 1.41 17.09
CA LEU A 61 -13.97 0.31 16.75
C LEU A 61 -15.35 0.78 16.25
N GLU A 62 -15.88 1.90 16.76
CA GLU A 62 -17.19 2.40 16.33
C GLU A 62 -17.12 3.00 14.93
N GLU A 63 -16.08 3.78 14.63
CA GLU A 63 -15.87 4.30 13.28
C GLU A 63 -15.62 3.15 12.29
N GLN A 64 -14.81 2.16 12.67
CA GLN A 64 -14.51 1.00 11.84
C GLN A 64 -15.76 0.13 11.59
N LEU A 65 -16.59 -0.11 12.61
CA LEU A 65 -17.86 -0.82 12.45
C LEU A 65 -18.88 -0.02 11.63
N ALA A 66 -18.94 1.31 11.81
CA ALA A 66 -19.81 2.17 11.00
C ALA A 66 -19.42 2.16 9.52
N GLN A 67 -18.12 2.07 9.21
CA GLN A 67 -17.65 1.92 7.82
C GLN A 67 -18.11 0.60 7.18
N LEU A 68 -18.28 -0.47 7.97
CA LEU A 68 -18.80 -1.76 7.50
C LEU A 68 -20.33 -1.76 7.34
N ALA A 69 -21.03 -0.99 8.17
CA ALA A 69 -22.50 -0.91 8.18
C ALA A 69 -23.07 0.17 7.26
N GLY A 70 -22.24 1.09 6.74
CA GLY A 70 -22.67 2.12 5.82
C GLY A 70 -23.23 1.53 4.52
N PRO A 71 -24.30 2.10 3.93
CA PRO A 71 -24.75 1.68 2.61
C PRO A 71 -23.58 1.82 1.64
N LEU A 72 -23.39 0.84 0.74
CA LEU A 72 -22.49 0.94 -0.41
C LEU A 72 -22.96 2.11 -1.30
N SER A 73 -22.63 3.33 -0.89
CA SER A 73 -23.01 4.54 -1.59
C SER A 73 -22.13 4.62 -2.84
N LEU A 74 -22.74 4.32 -3.98
CA LEU A 74 -22.14 4.38 -5.30
C LEU A 74 -22.06 5.80 -5.86
N ASP A 75 -22.24 6.85 -5.04
CA ASP A 75 -22.19 8.22 -5.52
C ASP A 75 -21.20 9.13 -4.76
N SER A 76 -20.30 9.72 -5.56
CA SER A 76 -19.57 10.96 -5.34
C SER A 76 -18.63 11.08 -4.13
N ASN A 77 -17.71 10.11 -3.97
CA ASN A 77 -16.30 10.35 -3.58
C ASN A 77 -15.48 9.05 -3.55
N ARG A 78 -15.61 8.21 -4.59
CA ARG A 78 -14.69 7.08 -4.78
C ARG A 78 -13.34 7.60 -5.25
N ASN A 79 -12.52 8.02 -4.30
CA ASN A 79 -11.07 7.92 -4.38
C ASN A 79 -10.39 8.05 -3.00
N LYS A 80 -11.07 7.68 -1.92
CA LYS A 80 -10.38 7.27 -0.70
C LYS A 80 -10.11 5.77 -0.82
N PHE A 81 -9.16 5.41 -1.69
CA PHE A 81 -8.47 4.15 -1.49
C PHE A 81 -7.72 4.33 -0.18
N SER A 82 -8.23 3.76 0.92
CA SER A 82 -7.41 3.56 2.09
C SER A 82 -6.21 2.77 1.61
N ALA A 83 -5.02 3.37 1.68
CA ALA A 83 -3.80 2.59 1.73
C ALA A 83 -4.03 1.62 2.89
N GLY A 84 -4.20 0.34 2.58
CA GLY A 84 -4.27 -0.66 3.63
C GLY A 84 -2.92 -0.65 4.32
N ASP A 85 -2.90 -0.36 5.63
CA ASP A 85 -1.73 -0.49 6.51
C ASP A 85 -1.33 -1.97 6.73
N GLY A 86 -1.64 -2.85 5.77
CA GLY A 86 -1.17 -4.22 5.77
C GLY A 86 0.31 -4.20 5.40
N ILE A 87 1.17 -4.15 6.42
CA ILE A 87 2.59 -4.46 6.30
C ILE A 87 2.69 -5.86 5.68
N PRO A 88 3.24 -6.03 4.46
CA PRO A 88 3.53 -7.35 3.94
C PRO A 88 4.57 -8.01 4.83
N ASP A 89 4.36 -9.29 5.16
CA ASP A 89 5.34 -10.10 5.88
C ASP A 89 6.72 -9.99 5.17
N PRO A 90 7.79 -9.56 5.87
CA PRO A 90 9.13 -9.48 5.29
C PRO A 90 9.67 -10.83 4.80
N GLN A 91 9.07 -11.96 5.22
CA GLN A 91 9.60 -13.29 4.93
C GLN A 91 9.32 -13.78 3.50
N ASP A 92 8.41 -13.13 2.75
CA ASP A 92 8.16 -13.44 1.33
C ASP A 92 8.87 -12.48 0.36
N ALA A 93 9.63 -11.51 0.88
CA ALA A 93 10.42 -10.58 0.09
C ALA A 93 11.66 -11.29 -0.46
N GLN A 94 11.52 -12.02 -1.57
CA GLN A 94 12.69 -12.38 -2.36
C GLN A 94 13.41 -11.09 -2.78
N GLU A 95 14.73 -11.04 -2.55
CA GLU A 95 15.53 -9.90 -2.95
C GLU A 95 15.21 -9.53 -4.40
N PRO A 96 14.90 -8.25 -4.68
CA PRO A 96 14.55 -7.83 -6.02
C PRO A 96 15.72 -8.15 -6.95
N ILE A 97 15.45 -8.92 -7.99
CA ILE A 97 16.47 -9.28 -8.97
C ILE A 97 16.73 -8.05 -9.84
N THR A 98 17.90 -7.46 -9.67
CA THR A 98 18.29 -6.20 -10.34
C THR A 98 19.10 -6.42 -11.60
N THR A 99 19.69 -7.61 -11.79
CA THR A 99 20.51 -7.93 -12.96
C THR A 99 20.21 -9.31 -13.55
N LEU A 100 20.51 -9.50 -14.83
CA LEU A 100 20.37 -10.80 -15.50
C LEU A 100 21.33 -11.86 -14.93
N SER A 101 22.48 -11.44 -14.39
CA SER A 101 23.41 -12.36 -13.71
C SER A 101 22.80 -12.95 -12.44
N GLN A 102 22.09 -12.14 -11.64
CA GLN A 102 21.38 -12.60 -10.45
C GLN A 102 20.25 -13.59 -10.80
N LEU A 103 19.58 -13.41 -11.94
CA LEU A 103 18.61 -14.41 -12.44
C LEU A 103 19.29 -15.76 -12.70
N LEU A 104 20.47 -15.74 -13.35
CA LEU A 104 21.20 -16.95 -13.67
C LEU A 104 21.71 -17.66 -12.40
N ASP A 105 22.30 -16.91 -11.46
CA ASP A 105 22.78 -17.47 -10.19
C ASP A 105 21.63 -18.12 -9.40
N ARG A 106 20.47 -17.48 -9.39
CA ARG A 106 19.26 -18.04 -8.80
C ARG A 106 18.78 -19.27 -9.54
N ALA A 107 18.82 -19.30 -10.87
CA ALA A 107 18.46 -20.50 -11.64
C ALA A 107 19.39 -21.68 -11.31
N VAL A 108 20.70 -21.42 -11.18
CA VAL A 108 21.69 -22.41 -10.73
C VAL A 108 21.38 -22.92 -9.33
N ALA A 109 21.10 -22.02 -8.38
CA ALA A 109 20.70 -22.41 -7.03
C ALA A 109 19.41 -23.25 -6.99
N ASN A 110 18.52 -23.06 -7.96
CA ASN A 110 17.28 -23.84 -8.12
C ASN A 110 17.44 -25.10 -8.99
N GLY A 111 18.66 -25.47 -9.36
CA GLY A 111 18.95 -26.75 -10.03
C GLY A 111 19.10 -26.68 -11.55
N LEU A 112 19.38 -25.50 -12.13
CA LEU A 112 19.80 -25.42 -13.54
C LEU A 112 21.06 -26.29 -13.75
N PRO A 113 21.02 -27.29 -14.66
CA PRO A 113 22.18 -28.12 -14.93
C PRO A 113 23.36 -27.28 -15.44
N THR A 114 24.55 -27.55 -14.93
CA THR A 114 25.77 -26.77 -15.23
C THR A 114 26.12 -26.73 -16.71
N GLU A 115 25.74 -27.77 -17.47
CA GLU A 115 25.91 -27.86 -18.93
C GLU A 115 25.11 -26.82 -19.72
N TYR A 116 24.02 -26.27 -19.16
CA TYR A 116 23.20 -25.25 -19.82
C TYR A 116 23.50 -23.83 -19.33
N VAL A 117 24.33 -23.65 -18.30
CA VAL A 117 24.57 -22.33 -17.68
C VAL A 117 25.15 -21.35 -18.69
N ASP A 118 26.12 -21.77 -19.49
CA ASP A 118 26.73 -20.92 -20.51
C ASP A 118 25.75 -20.62 -21.65
N ALA A 119 24.96 -21.60 -22.08
CA ALA A 119 23.94 -21.38 -23.10
C ALA A 119 22.85 -20.38 -22.65
N VAL A 120 22.44 -20.43 -21.38
CA VAL A 120 21.48 -19.47 -20.81
C VAL A 120 22.12 -18.10 -20.67
N ARG A 121 23.39 -18.01 -20.25
CA ARG A 121 24.15 -16.76 -20.19
C ARG A 121 24.18 -16.06 -21.55
N ASP A 122 24.55 -16.80 -22.59
CA ASP A 122 24.60 -16.29 -23.97
C ASP A 122 23.23 -15.79 -24.44
N LEU A 123 22.15 -16.49 -24.07
CA LEU A 123 20.78 -16.09 -24.40
C LEU A 123 20.37 -14.78 -23.71
N LEU A 124 20.71 -14.64 -22.43
CA LEU A 124 20.41 -13.43 -21.64
C LEU A 124 21.19 -12.22 -22.18
N GLU A 125 22.42 -12.42 -22.64
CA GLU A 125 23.23 -11.38 -23.29
C GLU A 125 22.72 -11.03 -24.69
N LEU A 126 22.19 -12.01 -25.43
CA LEU A 126 21.64 -11.80 -26.77
C LEU A 126 20.29 -11.06 -26.74
N PHE A 127 19.48 -11.26 -25.70
CA PHE A 127 18.15 -10.67 -25.55
C PHE A 127 17.97 -9.97 -24.19
N PRO A 128 18.76 -8.92 -23.89
CA PRO A 128 18.76 -8.29 -22.59
C PRO A 128 17.47 -7.51 -22.29
N ASP A 129 16.69 -7.19 -23.32
CA ASP A 129 15.44 -6.45 -23.26
C ASP A 129 14.23 -7.32 -22.89
N VAL A 130 14.24 -8.60 -23.25
CA VAL A 130 13.13 -9.54 -23.04
C VAL A 130 12.87 -9.84 -21.56
N TRP A 131 13.93 -9.85 -20.74
CA TRP A 131 13.89 -10.32 -19.35
C TRP A 131 13.91 -9.20 -18.31
N ARG A 132 13.75 -7.94 -18.72
CA ARG A 132 13.79 -6.80 -17.79
C ARG A 132 12.57 -6.78 -16.88
N ALA A 133 12.80 -6.53 -15.58
CA ALA A 133 11.75 -6.32 -14.59
C ALA A 133 11.06 -4.95 -14.72
N ALA A 134 11.76 -3.97 -15.30
CA ALA A 134 11.28 -2.61 -15.51
C ALA A 134 11.20 -2.28 -17.00
N VAL A 135 10.32 -1.34 -17.34
CA VAL A 135 10.17 -0.86 -18.71
C VAL A 135 11.41 -0.08 -19.11
N GLY A 136 11.93 -0.35 -20.31
CA GLY A 136 13.08 0.33 -20.89
C GLY A 136 12.72 1.23 -22.08
N PRO A 137 13.72 1.86 -22.71
CA PRO A 137 13.54 2.76 -23.85
C PRO A 137 13.45 1.96 -25.16
N ASP A 138 12.54 0.99 -25.22
CA ASP A 138 12.37 0.14 -26.39
C ASP A 138 11.68 0.87 -27.54
N PRO A 139 12.07 0.61 -28.80
CA PRO A 139 11.33 1.14 -29.92
C PRO A 139 9.89 0.59 -29.92
N PRO A 140 8.90 1.37 -30.39
CA PRO A 140 7.54 0.88 -30.55
C PRO A 140 7.50 -0.39 -31.41
N ALA A 141 6.49 -1.24 -31.15
CA ALA A 141 6.23 -2.40 -32.00
C ALA A 141 6.07 -1.97 -33.47
N LYS A 142 6.55 -2.81 -34.40
CA LYS A 142 6.50 -2.58 -35.86
C LYS A 142 5.10 -2.80 -36.42
N VAL A 143 4.14 -2.03 -35.93
CA VAL A 143 2.73 -2.03 -36.35
C VAL A 143 2.27 -0.61 -36.64
N GLU A 144 1.19 -0.47 -37.41
CA GLU A 144 0.60 0.86 -37.64
C GLU A 144 0.15 1.48 -36.29
N PRO A 145 0.45 2.76 -36.04
CA PRO A 145 -0.01 3.44 -34.84
C PRO A 145 -1.53 3.39 -34.67
N LEU A 146 -1.98 3.08 -33.46
CA LEU A 146 -3.40 3.08 -33.13
C LEU A 146 -3.98 4.48 -33.27
N ARG A 147 -5.16 4.58 -33.92
CA ARG A 147 -5.91 5.83 -34.07
C ARG A 147 -7.17 5.78 -33.21
N VAL A 148 -7.32 6.74 -32.31
CA VAL A 148 -8.52 6.89 -31.48
C VAL A 148 -9.52 7.77 -32.22
N THR A 149 -10.71 7.24 -32.52
CA THR A 149 -11.83 8.00 -33.12
C THR A 149 -12.80 8.40 -32.02
N LEU A 150 -13.00 9.70 -31.83
CA LEU A 150 -13.95 10.22 -30.85
C LEU A 150 -15.38 10.11 -31.38
N LYS A 151 -16.36 10.00 -30.47
CA LYS A 151 -17.77 10.12 -30.83
C LYS A 151 -18.08 11.53 -31.38
N PRO A 152 -19.06 11.69 -32.28
CA PRO A 152 -19.34 12.97 -32.94
C PRO A 152 -19.62 14.14 -31.98
N ASP A 153 -20.14 13.85 -30.80
CA ASP A 153 -20.54 14.79 -29.74
C ASP A 153 -19.51 14.91 -28.60
N ALA A 154 -18.34 14.26 -28.73
CA ALA A 154 -17.33 14.29 -27.69
C ALA A 154 -16.70 15.70 -27.57
N VAL A 155 -16.79 16.28 -26.37
CA VAL A 155 -16.19 17.57 -26.04
C VAL A 155 -14.95 17.39 -25.15
N PRO A 156 -13.89 18.19 -25.35
CA PRO A 156 -12.72 18.14 -24.47
C PRO A 156 -13.06 18.38 -23.01
N TYR A 157 -12.50 17.55 -22.14
CA TYR A 157 -12.63 17.67 -20.70
C TYR A 157 -11.27 17.82 -20.02
N ARG A 158 -11.19 18.72 -19.05
CA ARG A 158 -10.02 18.86 -18.17
C ARG A 158 -10.44 18.71 -16.73
N SER A 159 -9.92 17.66 -16.07
CA SER A 159 -10.09 17.50 -14.64
C SER A 159 -9.41 18.64 -13.88
N PRO A 160 -10.00 19.15 -12.78
CA PRO A 160 -9.34 20.07 -11.87
C PRO A 160 -8.02 19.48 -11.31
N PRO A 161 -7.03 20.33 -10.94
CA PRO A 161 -5.82 19.88 -10.29
C PRO A 161 -6.12 19.10 -9.00
N ARG A 162 -5.50 17.93 -8.83
CA ARG A 162 -5.57 17.16 -7.59
C ARG A 162 -4.45 17.57 -6.62
N LYS A 163 -4.79 17.64 -5.34
CA LYS A 163 -3.80 17.72 -4.26
C LYS A 163 -3.37 16.30 -3.89
N TYR A 164 -2.05 16.07 -3.85
CA TYR A 164 -1.46 14.79 -3.47
C TYR A 164 -0.70 14.96 -2.15
N ALA A 165 -0.70 13.93 -1.32
CA ALA A 165 0.19 13.87 -0.15
C ALA A 165 1.67 13.85 -0.62
N SER A 166 2.60 14.29 0.22
CA SER A 166 4.01 14.47 -0.16
C SER A 166 4.64 13.23 -0.79
N LEU A 167 4.44 12.05 -0.17
CA LEU A 167 4.99 10.78 -0.66
C LEU A 167 4.38 10.37 -2.00
N GLN A 168 3.06 10.49 -2.16
CA GLN A 168 2.38 10.23 -3.43
C GLN A 168 2.85 11.18 -4.54
N ALA A 169 3.02 12.46 -4.22
CA ALA A 169 3.50 13.44 -5.17
C ALA A 169 4.93 13.15 -5.61
N GLN A 170 5.78 12.68 -4.70
CA GLN A 170 7.14 12.25 -5.00
C GLN A 170 7.14 11.03 -5.94
N PHE A 171 6.39 9.99 -5.59
CA PHE A 171 6.24 8.80 -6.43
C PHE A 171 5.77 9.15 -7.85
N ILE A 172 4.72 9.98 -7.99
CA ILE A 172 4.23 10.41 -9.30
C ILE A 172 5.35 11.11 -10.08
N ARG A 173 6.11 12.02 -9.46
CA ARG A 173 7.18 12.76 -10.14
C ARG A 173 8.28 11.82 -10.63
N GLU A 174 8.75 10.92 -9.78
CA GLU A 174 9.82 9.98 -10.10
C GLU A 174 9.38 8.98 -11.18
N TYR A 175 8.18 8.43 -11.05
CA TYR A 175 7.63 7.50 -12.03
C TYR A 175 7.39 8.15 -13.39
N VAL A 176 6.76 9.33 -13.43
CA VAL A 176 6.56 10.08 -14.69
C VAL A 176 7.90 10.47 -15.31
N LYS A 177 8.89 10.88 -14.50
CA LYS A 177 10.24 11.16 -15.00
C LYS A 177 10.83 9.92 -15.68
N SER A 178 10.73 8.74 -15.06
CA SER A 178 11.17 7.49 -15.67
C SER A 178 10.47 7.21 -17.01
N LEU A 179 9.15 7.44 -17.10
CA LEU A 179 8.43 7.27 -18.36
C LEU A 179 8.89 8.25 -19.45
N VAL A 180 9.21 9.50 -19.10
CA VAL A 180 9.75 10.50 -20.03
C VAL A 180 11.15 10.11 -20.48
N ASP A 181 12.03 9.74 -19.55
CA ASP A 181 13.41 9.34 -19.85
C ASP A 181 13.44 8.09 -20.76
N ASN A 182 12.44 7.21 -20.65
CA ASN A 182 12.24 6.05 -21.52
C ASN A 182 11.45 6.33 -22.81
N GLY A 183 11.05 7.58 -23.08
CA GLY A 183 10.34 7.95 -24.32
C GLY A 183 8.89 7.44 -24.42
N LEU A 184 8.29 7.02 -23.31
CA LEU A 184 6.93 6.46 -23.28
C LEU A 184 5.83 7.53 -23.14
N VAL A 185 6.18 8.69 -22.58
CA VAL A 185 5.28 9.84 -22.45
C VAL A 185 6.03 11.12 -22.80
N GLU A 186 5.32 12.09 -23.36
CA GLU A 186 5.85 13.40 -23.73
C GLU A 186 5.06 14.54 -23.07
N GLN A 187 5.72 15.68 -22.87
CA GLN A 187 5.06 16.86 -22.35
C GLN A 187 4.19 17.51 -23.45
N ASN A 188 2.87 17.57 -23.22
CA ASN A 188 1.95 18.27 -24.11
C ASN A 188 1.16 19.36 -23.36
N ASN A 189 1.69 20.58 -23.39
CA ASN A 189 1.05 21.75 -22.75
C ASN A 189 -0.20 22.24 -23.49
N SER A 190 -0.40 21.83 -24.75
CA SER A 190 -1.51 22.26 -25.60
C SER A 190 -2.73 21.35 -25.55
N SER A 191 -2.67 20.23 -24.82
CA SER A 191 -3.77 19.29 -24.74
C SER A 191 -5.03 19.95 -24.18
N ARG A 192 -6.16 19.82 -24.86
CA ARG A 192 -7.48 20.21 -24.31
C ARG A 192 -8.09 19.15 -23.41
N TRP A 193 -7.45 17.98 -23.34
CA TRP A 193 -7.88 16.83 -22.55
C TRP A 193 -6.93 16.65 -21.37
N ALA A 194 -7.48 16.51 -20.16
CA ALA A 194 -6.69 16.19 -18.99
C ALA A 194 -7.51 15.34 -18.03
N TRP A 195 -6.87 14.32 -17.48
CA TRP A 195 -7.40 13.53 -16.38
C TRP A 195 -6.36 13.47 -15.28
N ALA A 196 -6.81 13.34 -14.04
CA ALA A 196 -5.90 13.35 -12.91
C ALA A 196 -5.34 11.94 -12.65
N VAL A 197 -4.10 11.88 -12.15
CA VAL A 197 -3.43 10.63 -11.80
C VAL A 197 -3.99 10.09 -10.47
N VAL A 198 -4.04 8.77 -10.33
CA VAL A 198 -4.41 8.07 -9.08
C VAL A 198 -3.30 7.08 -8.76
N PRO A 199 -2.43 7.37 -7.78
CA PRO A 199 -1.51 6.39 -7.24
C PRO A 199 -2.31 5.28 -6.54
N VAL A 200 -1.94 4.03 -6.81
CA VAL A 200 -2.55 2.86 -6.19
C VAL A 200 -1.42 1.98 -5.69
N HIS A 201 -1.49 1.57 -4.43
CA HIS A 201 -0.58 0.57 -3.88
C HIS A 201 -0.92 -0.79 -4.49
N LYS A 202 0.06 -1.46 -5.07
CA LYS A 202 -0.11 -2.82 -5.59
C LYS A 202 0.31 -3.81 -4.50
N PRO A 203 -0.53 -4.81 -4.15
CA PRO A 203 -0.14 -5.83 -3.21
C PRO A 203 1.05 -6.64 -3.76
N GLY A 204 2.07 -6.86 -2.93
CA GLY A 204 3.26 -7.65 -3.28
C GLY A 204 4.41 -6.88 -3.94
N THR A 205 4.31 -5.56 -4.13
CA THR A 205 5.47 -4.72 -4.46
C THR A 205 6.00 -4.07 -3.19
N TYR A 206 7.20 -4.46 -2.77
CA TYR A 206 7.95 -3.74 -1.75
C TYR A 206 8.37 -2.39 -2.33
N ASP A 207 8.17 -1.32 -1.56
CA ASP A 207 8.77 -0.03 -1.88
C ASP A 207 10.30 -0.21 -1.80
N ALA A 208 10.97 -0.01 -2.94
CA ALA A 208 12.43 -0.11 -3.05
C ALA A 208 13.13 1.07 -2.36
#